data_AF-A0A2V9V1G2-F1
#
_entry.id   AF-A0A2V9V1G2-F1
#
_cell.length_a   1.000
_cell.length_b   1.000
_cell.length_c   1.000
_cell.angle_alpha   90.00
_cell.angle_beta   90.00
_cell.angle_gamma   90.00
#
_symmetry.space_group_name_H-M   'P 1'
#
loop_
_entity.id
_entity.type
_entity.pdbx_description
1 polymer ?
#
loop_
_entity_poly.entity_id
_entity_poly.type
_entity_poly.pdbx_seq_one_letter_code
_entity_poly.pdbx_strand_id
1 'polypeptide(L)'
;MTVFLICALVTVASLFYTFYIPGQIYTGPVKTRLAYLRERKEAVYDNLRDLNFEYKAGKFPDSDYHEMKTSLEDEAAAILSEIARLEQAAAVAASSLRDRKGARL
;
A
#
# COMPACT_ATOMS: atom_id res chain seq x y z
N MET A 1 -6.72 32.51 -43.58
CA MET A 1 -5.67 32.99 -42.63
C MET A 1 -6.15 33.01 -41.19
N THR A 2 -7.30 33.60 -40.89
CA THR A 2 -7.85 33.70 -39.52
C THR A 2 -8.14 32.35 -38.86
N VAL A 3 -8.71 31.39 -39.60
CA VAL A 3 -9.00 30.04 -39.07
C VAL A 3 -7.72 29.30 -38.64
N PHE A 4 -6.67 29.34 -39.47
CA PHE A 4 -5.38 28.74 -39.13
C PHE A 4 -4.72 29.40 -37.92
N LEU A 5 -4.85 30.72 -37.77
CA LEU A 5 -4.36 31.44 -36.59
C LEU A 5 -5.10 31.02 -35.32
N ILE A 6 -6.44 30.88 -35.39
CA ILE A 6 -7.24 30.45 -34.24
C ILE A 6 -6.87 29.01 -33.85
N CYS A 7 -6.75 28.10 -34.83
CA CYS A 7 -6.32 26.72 -34.57
C CYS A 7 -4.93 26.66 -33.94
N ALA A 8 -3.97 27.45 -34.43
CA ALA A 8 -2.63 27.52 -33.87
C ALA A 8 -2.65 28.04 -32.42
N LEU A 9 -3.44 29.08 -32.14
CA LEU A 9 -3.54 29.69 -30.81
C LEU A 9 -4.16 28.73 -29.79
N VAL A 10 -5.23 28.02 -30.17
CA VAL A 10 -5.86 26.99 -29.31
C VAL A 10 -4.90 25.83 -29.03
N THR A 11 -4.12 25.42 -30.03
CA THR A 11 -3.13 24.36 -29.90
C THR A 11 -2.02 24.78 -28.92
N VAL A 12 -1.48 25.98 -29.09
CA VAL A 12 -0.44 26.53 -28.19
C VAL A 12 -0.99 26.71 -26.77
N ALA A 13 -2.22 27.21 -26.61
CA ALA A 13 -2.85 27.37 -25.31
C ALA A 13 -3.07 26.02 -24.59
N SER A 14 -3.49 24.98 -25.32
CA SER A 14 -3.67 23.63 -24.78
C SER A 14 -2.35 23.00 -24.34
N LEU A 15 -1.31 23.16 -25.15
CA LEU A 15 0.04 22.72 -24.80
C LEU A 15 0.53 23.48 -23.55
N PHE A 16 0.38 24.80 -23.53
CA PHE A 16 0.78 25.60 -22.37
C PHE A 16 0.03 25.20 -21.11
N TYR A 17 -1.29 25.01 -21.18
CA TYR A 17 -2.09 24.53 -20.05
C TYR A 17 -1.59 23.19 -19.51
N THR A 18 -1.24 22.26 -20.41
CA THR A 18 -0.75 20.92 -20.05
C THR A 18 0.67 20.94 -19.45
N PHE A 19 1.56 21.77 -19.98
CA PHE A 19 2.94 21.86 -19.51
C PHE A 19 3.13 22.77 -18.29
N TYR A 20 2.25 23.77 -18.10
CA TYR A 20 2.40 24.81 -17.08
C TYR A 20 1.50 24.62 -15.85
N ILE A 21 0.43 23.82 -15.96
CA ILE A 21 -0.16 23.22 -14.76
C ILE A 21 0.73 22.04 -14.44
N PRO A 22 1.55 22.08 -13.37
CA PRO A 22 2.02 20.85 -12.79
C PRO A 22 0.74 20.13 -12.39
N GLY A 23 0.29 19.20 -13.24
CA GLY A 23 -0.87 18.37 -12.98
C GLY A 23 -0.66 17.90 -11.58
N GLN A 24 -1.55 18.30 -10.67
CA GLN A 24 -1.53 17.95 -9.26
C GLN A 24 -1.24 16.47 -9.28
N ILE A 25 0.03 16.11 -9.03
CA ILE A 25 0.42 14.72 -9.08
C ILE A 25 -0.34 14.25 -7.87
N TYR A 26 -1.47 13.59 -8.14
CA TYR A 26 -2.14 12.73 -7.20
C TYR A 26 -1.12 11.62 -6.97
N THR A 27 -0.06 11.96 -6.23
CA THR A 27 0.67 11.07 -5.37
C THR A 27 -0.43 10.54 -4.48
N GLY A 28 -1.09 9.47 -4.94
CA GLY A 28 -1.95 8.66 -4.10
C GLY A 28 -1.20 8.44 -2.79
N PRO A 29 -1.90 8.49 -1.65
CA PRO A 29 -1.30 8.61 -0.33
C PRO A 29 -0.07 7.72 -0.28
N VAL A 30 1.12 8.33 -0.14
CA VAL A 30 2.43 7.66 -0.16
C VAL A 30 2.22 6.32 0.52
N LYS A 31 2.31 5.21 -0.24
CA LYS A 31 1.93 3.87 0.27
C LYS A 31 2.57 3.73 1.64
N THR A 32 1.78 3.86 2.69
CA THR A 32 2.34 3.90 4.04
C THR A 32 2.98 2.54 4.25
N ARG A 33 4.07 2.47 5.01
CA ARG A 33 4.71 1.18 5.34
C ARG A 33 3.65 0.16 5.80
N LEU A 34 2.64 0.64 6.52
CA LEU A 34 1.45 -0.10 6.94
C LEU A 34 0.61 -0.67 5.78
N ALA A 35 0.34 0.12 4.73
CA ALA A 35 -0.41 -0.36 3.57
C ALA A 35 0.32 -1.49 2.83
N TYR A 36 1.63 -1.38 2.65
CA TYR A 36 2.45 -2.45 2.07
C TYR A 36 2.43 -3.72 2.94
N LEU A 37 2.55 -3.57 4.26
CA LEU A 37 2.48 -4.70 5.17
C LEU A 37 1.12 -5.41 5.14
N ARG A 38 0.03 -4.64 5.02
CA ARG A 38 -1.32 -5.22 4.87
C ARG A 38 -1.46 -6.00 3.56
N GLU A 39 -0.97 -5.45 2.45
CA GLU A 39 -0.94 -6.13 1.15
C GLU A 39 -0.14 -7.45 1.24
N ARG A 40 1.03 -7.42 1.90
CA ARG A 40 1.84 -8.62 2.08
C ARG A 40 1.21 -9.65 3.02
N LYS A 41 0.49 -9.22 4.06
CA LYS A 41 -0.29 -10.11 4.94
C LYS A 41 -1.33 -10.91 4.14
N GLU A 42 -2.08 -10.26 3.26
CA GLU A 42 -3.07 -10.95 2.41
C GLU A 42 -2.40 -11.99 1.50
N ALA A 43 -1.26 -11.63 0.88
CA ALA A 43 -0.50 -12.57 0.05
C ALA A 43 -0.03 -13.82 0.82
N VAL A 44 0.47 -13.66 2.06
CA VAL A 44 0.89 -14.81 2.89
C VAL A 44 -0.30 -15.69 3.30
N TYR A 45 -1.46 -15.09 3.59
CA TYR A 45 -2.67 -15.84 3.91
C TYR A 45 -3.25 -16.60 2.71
N ASP A 46 -3.22 -16.00 1.52
CA ASP A 46 -3.58 -16.70 0.29
C ASP A 46 -2.64 -17.88 0.03
N ASN A 47 -1.32 -17.68 0.20
CA ASN A 47 -0.34 -18.76 0.07
C ASN A 47 -0.57 -19.90 1.07
N LEU A 48 -0.90 -19.60 2.33
CA LEU A 48 -1.25 -20.61 3.33
C LEU A 48 -2.50 -21.40 2.93
N ARG A 49 -3.52 -20.72 2.39
CA ARG A 49 -4.75 -21.38 1.93
C ARG A 49 -4.44 -22.30 0.75
N ASP A 50 -3.67 -21.82 -0.22
CA ASP A 50 -3.30 -22.59 -1.40
C ASP A 50 -2.42 -23.79 -1.02
N LEU A 51 -1.45 -23.62 -0.11
CA LEU A 51 -0.65 -24.72 0.41
C LEU A 51 -1.51 -25.82 1.06
N ASN A 52 -2.50 -25.43 1.87
CA ASN A 52 -3.45 -26.36 2.47
C ASN A 52 -4.30 -27.10 1.42
N PHE A 53 -4.68 -26.42 0.35
CA PHE A 53 -5.44 -27.02 -0.74
C PHE A 53 -4.58 -28.04 -1.51
N GLU A 54 -3.35 -27.66 -1.86
CA GLU A 54 -2.42 -28.48 -2.62
C GLU A 54 -1.97 -29.71 -1.83
N TYR A 55 -1.81 -29.58 -0.50
CA TYR A 55 -1.56 -30.70 0.39
C TYR A 55 -2.74 -31.68 0.41
N LYS A 56 -3.98 -31.19 0.54
CA LYS A 56 -5.18 -32.03 0.44
C LYS A 56 -5.34 -32.68 -0.93
N ALA A 57 -4.81 -32.07 -1.98
CA ALA A 57 -4.76 -32.65 -3.33
C ALA A 57 -3.67 -33.72 -3.48
N GLY A 58 -2.82 -33.94 -2.47
CA GLY A 58 -1.77 -34.96 -2.46
C GLY A 58 -0.52 -34.58 -3.26
N LYS A 59 -0.30 -33.29 -3.56
CA LYS A 59 0.88 -32.83 -4.32
C LYS A 59 2.17 -32.82 -3.51
N PHE A 60 2.07 -32.73 -2.18
CA PHE A 60 3.22 -32.59 -1.28
C PHE A 60 3.20 -33.67 -0.20
N PRO A 61 4.36 -34.24 0.17
CA PRO A 61 4.49 -35.10 1.34
C PRO A 61 4.35 -34.29 2.64
N ASP A 62 4.01 -34.97 3.74
CA ASP A 62 3.74 -34.34 5.05
C ASP A 62 4.93 -33.50 5.56
N SER A 63 6.16 -33.96 5.35
CA SER A 63 7.38 -33.23 5.75
C SER A 63 7.46 -31.86 5.11
N ASP A 64 7.32 -31.81 3.78
CA ASP A 64 7.48 -30.59 2.98
C ASP A 64 6.34 -29.61 3.27
N TYR A 65 5.13 -30.15 3.45
CA TYR A 65 3.98 -29.35 3.88
C TYR A 65 4.23 -28.69 5.24
N HIS A 66 4.73 -29.41 6.23
CA HIS A 66 5.01 -28.87 7.55
C HIS A 66 6.10 -27.80 7.52
N GLU A 67 7.18 -28.02 6.78
CA GLU A 67 8.25 -27.02 6.62
C GLU A 67 7.75 -25.73 5.96
N MET A 68 7.02 -25.86 4.83
CA MET A 68 6.45 -24.70 4.13
C MET A 68 5.41 -23.98 4.97
N LYS A 69 4.57 -24.72 5.69
CA LYS A 69 3.56 -24.15 6.58
C LYS A 69 4.21 -23.34 7.70
N THR A 70 5.21 -23.90 8.39
CA THR A 70 5.93 -23.19 9.45
C THR A 70 6.60 -21.93 8.92
N SER A 71 7.26 -21.99 7.76
CA SER A 71 7.88 -20.81 7.17
C SER A 71 6.87 -19.69 6.87
N LEU A 72 5.67 -20.03 6.36
CA LEU A 72 4.63 -19.05 6.07
C LEU A 72 3.97 -18.51 7.36
N GLU A 73 3.80 -19.35 8.37
CA GLU A 73 3.29 -18.93 9.69
C GLU A 73 4.26 -17.96 10.38
N ASP A 74 5.57 -18.21 10.29
CA ASP A 74 6.61 -17.32 10.82
C ASP A 74 6.62 -15.97 10.08
N GLU A 75 6.48 -15.97 8.76
CA GLU A 75 6.37 -14.72 7.98
C GLU A 75 5.10 -13.94 8.36
N ALA A 76 3.97 -14.62 8.52
CA ALA A 76 2.72 -14.01 8.97
C ALA A 76 2.86 -13.37 10.36
N ALA A 77 3.48 -14.09 11.31
CA ALA A 77 3.73 -13.58 12.67
C ALA A 77 4.62 -12.33 12.65
N ALA A 78 5.68 -12.34 11.85
CA ALA A 78 6.57 -11.19 11.69
C ALA A 78 5.83 -9.97 11.11
N ILE A 79 5.02 -10.16 10.06
CA ILE A 79 4.24 -9.07 9.45
C ILE A 79 3.23 -8.50 10.43
N LEU A 80 2.47 -9.35 11.14
CA LEU A 80 1.48 -8.90 12.13
C LEU A 80 2.14 -8.12 13.26
N SER A 81 3.32 -8.55 13.72
CA SER A 81 4.07 -7.83 14.77
C SER A 81 4.47 -6.42 14.33
N GLU A 82 4.93 -6.25 13.09
CA GLU A 82 5.34 -4.94 12.58
C GLU A 82 4.13 -4.05 12.28
N ILE A 83 3.00 -4.62 11.82
CA ILE A 83 1.73 -3.89 11.71
C ILE A 83 1.33 -3.33 13.07
N ALA A 84 1.29 -4.18 14.10
CA ALA A 84 0.91 -3.78 15.46
C ALA A 84 1.84 -2.67 16.00
N ARG A 85 3.15 -2.78 15.76
CA ARG A 85 4.13 -1.77 16.16
C ARG A 85 3.88 -0.42 15.48
N LEU A 86 3.60 -0.41 14.18
CA LEU A 86 3.32 0.81 13.42
C LEU A 86 1.99 1.44 13.81
N GLU A 87 0.96 0.63 14.06
CA GLU A 87 -0.35 1.11 14.51
C GLU A 87 -0.26 1.73 15.91
N GLN A 88 0.49 1.11 16.83
CA GLN A 88 0.74 1.65 18.16
C GLN A 88 1.49 2.98 18.10
N ALA A 89 2.53 3.08 17.25
CA ALA A 89 3.28 4.32 17.05
C ALA A 89 2.39 5.44 16.50
N ALA A 90 1.52 5.12 15.54
CA ALA A 90 0.55 6.07 14.99
C ALA A 90 -0.47 6.56 16.05
N ALA A 91 -0.96 5.65 16.90
CA ALA A 91 -1.88 5.99 17.99
C ALA A 91 -1.24 6.92 19.04
N VAL A 92 0.01 6.63 19.44
CA VAL A 92 0.78 7.49 20.36
C VAL A 92 1.00 8.88 19.76
N ALA A 93 1.42 8.95 18.49
CA ALA A 93 1.59 10.23 17.80
C ALA A 93 0.28 11.05 17.78
N ALA A 94 -0.86 10.43 17.47
CA ALA A 94 -2.15 11.09 17.47
C ALA A 94 -2.56 11.62 18.85
N SER A 95 -2.30 10.85 19.93
CA SER A 95 -2.59 11.28 21.30
C SER A 95 -1.76 12.50 21.73
N SER A 96 -0.47 12.55 21.37
CA SER A 96 0.44 13.65 21.70
C SER A 96 0.06 14.97 21.03
N LEU A 97 -0.50 14.92 19.82
CA LEU A 97 -0.99 16.10 19.10
C LEU A 97 -2.26 16.67 19.75
N ARG A 98 -3.14 15.81 20.25
CA ARG A 98 -4.36 16.21 20.94
C ARG A 98 -4.07 16.90 22.27
N ASP A 99 -3.12 16.38 23.04
CA ASP A 99 -2.70 16.96 24.33
C ASP A 99 -2.09 18.37 24.16
N ARG A 100 -1.22 18.56 23.15
CA ARG A 100 -0.68 19.90 22.81
C ARG A 100 -1.75 20.91 22.41
N LYS A 101 -2.86 20.49 21.80
CA LYS A 101 -3.94 21.38 21.37
C LYS A 101 -4.84 21.78 22.55
N GLY A 102 -5.00 20.88 23.52
CA GLY A 102 -5.72 21.14 24.77
C GLY A 102 -4.97 22.10 25.71
N ALA A 103 -3.64 22.03 25.74
CA ALA A 103 -2.81 22.93 26.57
C ALA A 103 -2.68 24.37 26.03
N ARG A 104 -3.22 24.67 24.84
CA ARG A 104 -3.21 26.02 24.23
C ARG A 104 -4.54 26.77 24.35
N LEU A 105 -5.51 26.22 25.08
CA LEU A 105 -6.81 26.84 25.39
C LEU A 105 -6.88 27.09 26.89
#